data_AF-A0A353ZC04-F1
#
_entry.id   AF-A0A353ZC04-F1
#
_cell.length_a   1.000
_cell.length_b   1.000
_cell.length_c   1.000
_cell.angle_alpha   90.00
_cell.angle_beta   90.00
_cell.angle_gamma   90.00
#
_symmetry.space_group_name_H-M   'P 1'
#
loop_
_entity.id
_entity.type
_entity.pdbx_description
1 polymer ?
#
loop_
_entity_poly.entity_id
_entity_poly.type
_entity_poly.pdbx_seq_one_letter_code
_entity_poly.pdbx_strand_id
1 'polypeptide(L)'
;MSTATSVSKTPPTFGEAALRAHPGRAGEPAWLGEQREGAFASYQDLLTRPLDPEEWKRVDLRSFLPGKFRLVDASPVPAQFQSLMDTRAEFGGIVTHVDGHRVESRLDKELASRGVLFGSLHELAKTHGDLLREKLFSAVRPDADRMAAWHAAFLTGGTVLYVPRNVELKAPLYSLIGLDQAGAADFSHTLVILEDGAQATLLEETASTTSDRPGLHVGAVELLVGQGARLRYVQLQNWNQQTFHFAHQMGRVARDASL
;
A
#
# COMPACT_ATOMS: atom_id res chain seq x y z
N MET A 1 16.13 -6.26 -31.94
CA MET A 1 15.04 -7.15 -32.40
C MET A 1 13.78 -6.74 -31.66
N SER A 2 12.78 -6.27 -32.42
CA SER A 2 11.52 -5.73 -31.91
C SER A 2 10.66 -6.87 -31.34
N THR A 3 10.63 -7.03 -30.02
CA THR A 3 9.68 -7.92 -29.36
C THR A 3 8.35 -7.18 -29.22
N ALA A 4 7.44 -7.44 -30.15
CA ALA A 4 6.03 -7.08 -30.00
C ALA A 4 5.53 -7.66 -28.67
N THR A 5 5.29 -6.80 -27.69
CA THR A 5 4.75 -7.16 -26.38
C THR A 5 3.34 -7.67 -26.61
N SER A 6 3.12 -8.98 -26.46
CA SER A 6 1.81 -9.59 -26.62
C SER A 6 0.79 -8.91 -25.70
N VAL A 7 -0.43 -8.72 -26.18
CA VAL A 7 -1.59 -8.36 -25.35
C VAL A 7 -1.64 -9.32 -24.16
N SER A 8 -1.40 -8.79 -22.97
CA SER A 8 -1.35 -9.59 -21.75
C SER A 8 -2.78 -9.83 -21.29
N LYS A 9 -3.26 -11.08 -21.41
CA LYS A 9 -4.55 -11.45 -20.83
C LYS A 9 -4.46 -11.36 -19.30
N THR A 10 -5.50 -10.84 -18.67
CA THR A 10 -5.60 -10.82 -17.20
C THR A 10 -5.53 -12.26 -16.67
N PRO A 11 -4.63 -12.58 -15.72
CA PRO A 11 -4.60 -13.91 -15.12
C PRO A 11 -5.90 -14.18 -14.36
N PRO A 12 -6.41 -15.43 -14.31
CA PRO A 12 -7.65 -15.74 -13.60
C PRO A 12 -7.64 -15.31 -12.13
N THR A 13 -6.48 -15.34 -11.47
CA THR A 13 -6.27 -14.92 -10.08
C THR A 13 -6.44 -13.41 -9.85
N PHE A 14 -6.44 -12.61 -10.92
CA PHE A 14 -6.68 -11.16 -10.89
C PHE A 14 -7.71 -10.74 -11.96
N GLY A 15 -8.63 -11.63 -12.33
CA GLY A 15 -9.73 -11.35 -13.26
C GLY A 15 -10.99 -10.85 -12.54
N GLU A 16 -12.08 -10.69 -13.29
CA GLU A 16 -13.37 -10.23 -12.76
C GLU A 16 -13.90 -11.09 -11.61
N ALA A 17 -13.71 -12.41 -11.68
CA ALA A 17 -14.11 -13.31 -10.60
C ALA A 17 -13.35 -13.03 -9.30
N ALA A 18 -12.04 -12.78 -9.39
CA ALA A 18 -11.20 -12.41 -8.25
C ALA A 18 -11.57 -11.03 -7.70
N LEU A 19 -11.88 -10.06 -8.57
CA LEU A 19 -12.38 -8.74 -8.17
C LEU A 19 -13.71 -8.84 -7.40
N ARG A 20 -14.63 -9.69 -7.86
CA ARG A 20 -15.90 -9.95 -7.16
C ARG A 20 -15.70 -10.64 -5.81
N ALA A 21 -14.77 -11.59 -5.75
CA ALA A 21 -14.43 -12.34 -4.54
C ALA A 21 -13.40 -11.62 -3.64
N HIS A 22 -13.08 -10.36 -3.90
CA HIS A 22 -12.03 -9.64 -3.19
C HIS A 22 -12.27 -9.64 -1.66
N PRO A 23 -11.32 -10.12 -0.82
CA PRO A 23 -11.54 -10.29 0.63
C PRO A 23 -11.93 -8.99 1.35
N GLY A 24 -11.35 -7.85 0.92
CA GLY A 24 -11.65 -6.52 1.46
C GLY A 24 -13.04 -5.97 1.13
N ARG A 25 -13.79 -6.59 0.21
CA ARG A 25 -15.07 -6.06 -0.30
C ARG A 25 -16.18 -6.11 0.75
N ALA A 26 -16.10 -7.04 1.70
CA ALA A 26 -17.11 -7.18 2.74
C ALA A 26 -17.08 -5.98 3.70
N GLY A 27 -18.12 -5.15 3.64
CA GLY A 27 -18.28 -3.97 4.47
C GLY A 27 -17.35 -2.81 4.11
N GLU A 28 -16.77 -2.79 2.91
CA GLU A 28 -16.10 -1.59 2.39
C GLU A 28 -17.13 -0.47 2.11
N PRO A 29 -16.76 0.81 2.28
CA PRO A 29 -17.62 1.92 1.85
C PRO A 29 -17.87 1.88 0.34
N ALA A 30 -19.08 2.28 -0.09
CA ALA A 30 -19.48 2.26 -1.51
C ALA A 30 -18.48 3.02 -2.42
N TRP A 31 -17.99 4.17 -1.97
CA TRP A 31 -17.02 4.97 -2.74
C TRP A 31 -15.71 4.22 -3.01
N LEU A 32 -15.27 3.34 -2.11
CA LEU A 32 -14.04 2.56 -2.30
C LEU A 32 -14.27 1.42 -3.30
N GLY A 33 -15.46 0.81 -3.26
CA GLY A 33 -15.89 -0.18 -4.27
C GLY A 33 -16.00 0.42 -5.67
N GLU A 34 -16.57 1.63 -5.79
CA GLU A 34 -16.64 2.36 -7.06
C GLU A 34 -15.24 2.68 -7.62
N GLN A 35 -14.33 3.17 -6.77
CA GLN A 35 -12.93 3.41 -7.14
C GLN A 35 -12.24 2.13 -7.63
N ARG A 36 -12.47 1.02 -6.94
CA ARG A 36 -11.94 -0.30 -7.30
C ARG A 36 -12.41 -0.76 -8.67
N GLU A 37 -13.71 -0.63 -8.96
CA GLU A 37 -14.28 -1.01 -10.25
C GLU A 37 -13.76 -0.13 -11.39
N GLY A 38 -13.64 1.19 -11.17
CA GLY A 38 -13.04 2.12 -12.13
C GLY A 38 -11.56 1.83 -12.40
N ALA A 39 -10.79 1.51 -11.36
CA ALA A 39 -9.40 1.09 -11.49
C ALA A 39 -9.26 -0.23 -12.25
N PHE A 40 -10.16 -1.19 -12.02
CA PHE A 40 -10.14 -2.46 -12.74
C PHE A 40 -10.44 -2.29 -14.23
N ALA A 41 -11.39 -1.43 -14.59
CA ALA A 41 -11.66 -1.09 -15.98
C ALA A 41 -10.43 -0.44 -16.65
N SER A 42 -9.77 0.48 -15.95
CA SER A 42 -8.52 1.12 -16.40
C SER A 42 -7.39 0.09 -16.58
N TYR A 43 -7.27 -0.86 -15.66
CA TYR A 43 -6.30 -1.95 -15.74
C TYR A 43 -6.55 -2.84 -16.96
N GLN A 44 -7.80 -3.23 -17.22
CA GLN A 44 -8.16 -4.02 -18.40
C GLN A 44 -7.81 -3.29 -19.69
N ASP A 45 -8.10 -1.99 -19.80
CA ASP A 45 -7.74 -1.19 -20.97
C ASP A 45 -6.20 -1.09 -21.14
N LEU A 46 -5.47 -0.78 -20.08
CA LEU A 46 -4.01 -0.66 -20.10
C LEU A 46 -3.28 -1.99 -20.39
N LEU A 47 -3.92 -3.14 -20.11
CA LEU A 47 -3.41 -4.45 -20.51
C LEU A 47 -3.47 -4.69 -22.02
N THR A 48 -4.37 -4.02 -22.75
CA THR A 48 -4.46 -4.13 -24.22
C THR A 48 -3.33 -3.40 -24.94
N ARG A 49 -2.68 -2.45 -24.26
CA ARG A 49 -1.59 -1.65 -24.78
C ARG A 49 -0.25 -2.35 -24.52
N PRO A 50 0.76 -2.24 -25.39
CA PRO A 50 2.10 -2.70 -25.05
C PRO A 50 2.66 -1.88 -23.88
N LEU A 51 3.57 -2.48 -23.09
CA LEU A 51 4.35 -1.71 -22.11
C LEU A 51 5.28 -0.74 -22.85
N ASP A 52 5.52 0.43 -22.26
CA ASP A 52 6.48 1.39 -22.80
C ASP A 52 7.89 0.76 -22.82
N PRO A 53 8.50 0.57 -24.01
CA PRO A 53 9.80 -0.07 -24.08
C PRO A 53 10.90 0.74 -23.38
N GLU A 54 10.81 2.07 -23.31
CA GLU A 54 11.84 2.90 -22.66
C GLU A 54 11.80 2.80 -21.14
N GLU A 55 10.60 2.78 -20.55
CA GLU A 55 10.39 2.57 -19.12
C GLU A 55 10.82 1.16 -18.70
N TRP A 56 10.51 0.15 -19.53
CA TRP A 56 10.70 -1.26 -19.17
C TRP A 56 11.99 -1.89 -19.73
N LYS A 57 12.85 -1.15 -20.44
CA LYS A 57 14.05 -1.72 -21.11
C LYS A 57 15.04 -2.44 -20.20
N ARG A 58 15.05 -2.12 -18.91
CA ARG A 58 15.97 -2.70 -17.91
C ARG A 58 15.30 -3.69 -16.96
N VAL A 59 14.02 -3.97 -17.16
CA VAL A 59 13.25 -4.87 -16.30
C VAL A 59 12.93 -6.15 -17.07
N ASP A 60 13.47 -7.28 -16.59
CA ASP A 60 13.16 -8.59 -17.17
C ASP A 60 11.88 -9.15 -16.55
N LEU A 61 10.79 -9.11 -17.31
CA LEU A 61 9.49 -9.63 -16.89
C LEU A 61 9.26 -11.10 -17.28
N ARG A 62 10.22 -11.79 -17.91
CA ARG A 62 10.00 -13.17 -18.40
C ARG A 62 9.76 -14.17 -17.27
N SER A 63 10.37 -13.94 -16.10
CA SER A 63 10.16 -14.74 -14.90
C SER A 63 8.92 -14.32 -14.11
N PHE A 64 8.36 -13.13 -14.42
CA PHE A 64 7.19 -12.61 -13.75
C PHE A 64 5.92 -13.23 -14.33
N LEU A 65 5.36 -14.19 -13.60
CA LEU A 65 4.15 -14.92 -13.97
C LEU A 65 3.04 -14.57 -12.97
N PRO A 66 2.25 -13.49 -13.20
CA PRO A 66 1.29 -13.00 -12.22
C PRO A 66 0.21 -14.03 -11.84
N GLY A 67 -0.09 -15.00 -12.71
CA GLY A 67 -0.99 -16.12 -12.40
C GLY A 67 -0.51 -17.08 -11.31
N LYS A 68 0.75 -16.99 -10.85
CA LYS A 68 1.26 -17.75 -9.70
C LYS A 68 0.92 -17.13 -8.35
N PHE A 69 0.41 -15.90 -8.35
CA PHE A 69 0.07 -15.16 -7.14
C PHE A 69 -1.44 -15.02 -7.00
N ARG A 70 -1.90 -14.83 -5.77
CA ARG A 70 -3.32 -14.69 -5.44
C ARG A 70 -3.51 -13.84 -4.18
N LEU A 71 -4.68 -13.22 -4.07
CA LEU A 71 -5.13 -12.71 -2.78
C LEU A 71 -5.38 -13.89 -1.82
N VAL A 72 -5.13 -13.66 -0.55
CA VAL A 72 -5.40 -14.60 0.53
C VAL A 72 -6.73 -14.21 1.18
N ASP A 73 -7.61 -15.16 1.47
CA ASP A 73 -8.92 -14.86 2.07
C ASP A 73 -8.83 -14.52 3.56
N ALA A 74 -8.00 -15.24 4.31
CA ALA A 74 -7.67 -14.97 5.70
C ALA A 74 -6.34 -15.63 6.06
N SER A 75 -5.56 -15.02 6.96
CA SER A 75 -4.37 -15.65 7.52
C SER A 75 -4.73 -16.37 8.83
N PRO A 76 -4.60 -17.71 8.93
CA PRO A 76 -5.06 -18.47 10.09
C PRO A 76 -4.09 -18.43 11.30
N VAL A 77 -2.86 -17.94 11.13
CA VAL A 77 -1.83 -17.90 12.19
C VAL A 77 -1.03 -16.60 12.07
N PRO A 78 -0.78 -15.86 13.16
CA PRO A 78 0.11 -14.69 13.10
C PRO A 78 1.52 -15.18 12.77
N ALA A 79 1.96 -14.86 11.56
CA ALA A 79 3.30 -15.17 11.13
C ALA A 79 4.32 -14.30 11.89
N GLN A 80 5.49 -14.87 12.16
CA GLN A 80 6.55 -14.17 12.88
C GLN A 80 7.53 -13.57 11.88
N PHE A 81 7.65 -12.24 11.89
CA PHE A 81 8.62 -11.51 11.09
C PHE A 81 9.80 -11.14 11.97
N GLN A 82 11.01 -11.31 11.44
CA GLN A 82 12.21 -10.74 12.04
C GLN A 82 12.30 -9.29 11.58
N SER A 83 11.69 -8.38 12.33
CA SER A 83 11.65 -6.97 11.94
C SER A 83 13.00 -6.32 12.22
N LEU A 84 13.50 -5.53 11.26
CA LEU A 84 14.76 -4.79 11.40
C LEU A 84 14.64 -3.70 12.47
N MET A 85 13.42 -3.29 12.77
CA MET A 85 13.07 -2.27 13.76
C MET A 85 12.83 -2.82 15.16
N ASP A 86 12.90 -4.14 15.37
CA ASP A 86 12.78 -4.74 16.68
C ASP A 86 13.81 -4.13 17.63
N THR A 87 13.35 -3.63 18.78
CA THR A 87 14.16 -2.98 19.82
C THR A 87 14.87 -1.67 19.42
N ARG A 88 14.59 -1.10 18.23
CA ARG A 88 15.29 0.11 17.74
C ARG A 88 14.70 1.42 18.24
N ALA A 89 13.43 1.44 18.61
CA ALA A 89 12.73 2.61 19.15
C ALA A 89 11.48 2.20 19.93
N GLU A 90 11.00 3.11 20.77
CA GLU A 90 9.64 3.04 21.30
C GLU A 90 8.68 3.72 20.32
N PHE A 91 7.69 2.97 19.84
CA PHE A 91 6.73 3.46 18.84
C PHE A 91 5.43 3.95 19.49
N GLY A 92 5.04 5.17 19.13
CA GLY A 92 3.76 5.77 19.53
C GLY A 92 2.55 5.11 18.87
N GLY A 93 2.77 4.24 17.88
CA GLY A 93 1.74 3.44 17.24
C GLY A 93 2.37 2.41 16.30
N ILE A 94 1.68 1.28 16.14
CA ILE A 94 2.09 0.19 15.24
C ILE A 94 0.89 -0.26 14.42
N VAL A 95 1.11 -0.46 13.13
CA VAL A 95 0.16 -1.14 12.23
C VAL A 95 0.89 -2.26 11.52
N THR A 96 0.36 -3.48 11.57
CA THR A 96 0.96 -4.65 10.91
C THR A 96 -0.06 -5.27 9.97
N HIS A 97 0.34 -5.47 8.72
CA HIS A 97 -0.41 -6.21 7.71
C HIS A 97 0.38 -7.46 7.31
N VAL A 98 -0.31 -8.59 7.12
CA VAL A 98 0.27 -9.85 6.65
C VAL A 98 -0.62 -10.42 5.56
N ASP A 99 -0.03 -10.72 4.41
CA ASP A 99 -0.74 -11.24 3.23
C ASP A 99 -1.97 -10.39 2.84
N GLY A 100 -1.86 -9.06 2.99
CA GLY A 100 -2.95 -8.12 2.72
C GLY A 100 -3.96 -7.91 3.84
N HIS A 101 -3.82 -8.59 5.00
CA HIS A 101 -4.75 -8.49 6.13
C HIS A 101 -4.13 -7.78 7.32
N ARG A 102 -4.89 -6.92 8.00
CA ARG A 102 -4.44 -6.32 9.26
C ARG A 102 -4.35 -7.37 10.37
N VAL A 103 -3.18 -7.48 10.99
CA VAL A 103 -2.91 -8.34 12.16
C VAL A 103 -2.85 -7.52 13.45
N GLU A 104 -2.26 -6.33 13.40
CA GLU A 104 -2.15 -5.43 14.55
C GLU A 104 -2.48 -3.99 14.12
N SER A 105 -3.15 -3.25 14.99
CA SER A 105 -3.27 -1.79 14.89
C SER A 105 -3.42 -1.21 16.28
N ARG A 106 -2.45 -0.39 16.68
CA ARG A 106 -2.47 0.32 17.96
C ARG A 106 -1.93 1.73 17.79
N LEU A 107 -2.49 2.65 18.57
CA LEU A 107 -2.05 4.03 18.66
C LEU A 107 -2.10 4.44 20.13
N ASP A 108 -1.09 5.20 20.56
CA ASP A 108 -1.06 5.79 21.89
C ASP A 108 -2.30 6.69 22.13
N LYS A 109 -2.88 6.57 23.32
CA LYS A 109 -4.14 7.27 23.66
C LYS A 109 -3.97 8.79 23.71
N GLU A 110 -2.78 9.30 24.05
CA GLU A 110 -2.46 10.72 24.02
C GLU A 110 -2.37 11.24 22.59
N LEU A 111 -1.82 10.45 21.67
CA LEU A 111 -1.81 10.83 20.24
C LEU A 111 -3.23 10.83 19.68
N ALA A 112 -4.03 9.80 19.99
CA ALA A 112 -5.42 9.72 19.58
C ALA A 112 -6.26 10.88 20.13
N SER A 113 -6.06 11.29 21.39
CA SER A 113 -6.79 12.42 22.00
C SER A 113 -6.44 13.78 21.38
N ARG A 114 -5.27 13.88 20.74
CA ARG A 114 -4.84 15.04 19.93
C ARG A 114 -5.37 15.01 18.50
N GLY A 115 -6.22 14.03 18.15
CA GLY A 115 -6.85 13.89 16.83
C GLY A 115 -5.99 13.19 15.77
N VAL A 116 -4.87 12.57 16.17
CA VAL A 116 -4.05 11.75 15.27
C VAL A 116 -4.83 10.49 14.91
N LEU A 117 -4.85 10.15 13.62
CA LEU A 117 -5.36 8.86 13.15
C LEU A 117 -4.18 8.05 12.65
N PHE A 118 -3.99 6.85 13.19
CA PHE A 118 -3.00 5.90 12.71
C PHE A 118 -3.58 4.49 12.81
N GLY A 119 -3.71 3.82 11.68
CA GLY A 119 -4.41 2.54 11.62
C GLY A 119 -4.54 1.96 10.23
N SER A 120 -5.32 0.89 10.12
CA SER A 120 -5.61 0.24 8.84
C SER A 120 -6.52 1.10 7.96
N LEU A 121 -6.18 1.19 6.67
CA LEU A 121 -6.93 1.92 5.67
C LEU A 121 -8.39 1.48 5.62
N HIS A 122 -8.68 0.19 5.64
CA HIS A 122 -10.06 -0.30 5.60
C HIS A 122 -10.89 0.13 6.81
N GLU A 123 -10.30 0.21 8.00
CA GLU A 123 -11.03 0.68 9.20
C GLU A 123 -11.25 2.18 9.16
N LEU A 124 -10.21 2.94 8.78
CA LEU A 124 -10.28 4.38 8.71
C LEU A 124 -11.15 4.85 7.53
N ALA A 125 -11.25 4.09 6.44
CA ALA A 125 -12.18 4.37 5.35
C ALA A 125 -13.65 4.24 5.78
N LYS A 126 -13.97 3.33 6.71
CA LYS A 126 -15.33 3.18 7.27
C LYS A 126 -15.68 4.27 8.27
N THR A 127 -14.73 4.64 9.12
CA THR A 127 -14.96 5.57 10.24
C THR A 127 -14.69 7.04 9.89
N HIS A 128 -13.82 7.30 8.91
CA HIS A 128 -13.37 8.62 8.48
C HIS A 128 -13.41 8.74 6.94
N GLY A 129 -14.39 8.09 6.31
CA GLY A 129 -14.50 8.02 4.85
C GLY A 129 -14.56 9.39 4.16
N ASP A 130 -15.22 10.38 4.77
CA ASP A 130 -15.32 11.74 4.24
C ASP A 130 -13.94 12.41 4.12
N LEU A 131 -13.04 12.16 5.07
CA LEU A 131 -11.67 12.66 5.03
C LEU A 131 -10.83 11.93 3.96
N LEU A 132 -10.95 10.60 3.89
CA LEU A 132 -10.07 9.79 3.05
C LEU A 132 -10.46 9.78 1.57
N ARG A 133 -11.76 9.91 1.26
CA ARG A 133 -12.28 9.81 -0.11
C ARG A 133 -11.62 10.80 -1.08
N GLU A 134 -11.30 12.01 -0.61
CA GLU A 134 -10.65 13.04 -1.43
C GLU A 134 -9.13 12.91 -1.49
N LYS A 135 -8.53 12.18 -0.55
CA LYS A 135 -7.07 12.11 -0.36
C LYS A 135 -6.47 10.86 -0.98
N LEU A 136 -7.16 9.73 -0.84
CA LEU A 136 -6.74 8.45 -1.40
C LEU A 136 -6.76 8.51 -2.93
N PHE A 137 -5.67 8.05 -3.55
CA PHE A 137 -5.40 8.11 -4.99
C PHE A 137 -5.32 9.53 -5.58
N SER A 138 -5.14 10.54 -4.72
CA SER A 138 -5.04 11.92 -5.18
C SER A 138 -3.70 12.22 -5.86
N ALA A 139 -2.61 11.60 -5.40
CA ALA A 139 -1.23 11.75 -5.86
C ALA A 139 -0.76 10.57 -6.73
N VAL A 140 -1.00 9.33 -6.30
CA VAL A 140 -0.81 8.13 -7.13
C VAL A 140 -2.12 7.82 -7.82
N ARG A 141 -2.27 8.28 -9.06
CA ARG A 141 -3.52 8.11 -9.80
C ARG A 141 -3.70 6.66 -10.28
N PRO A 142 -4.90 6.08 -10.21
CA PRO A 142 -5.16 4.71 -10.67
C PRO A 142 -4.96 4.53 -12.17
N ASP A 143 -4.99 5.60 -12.96
CA ASP A 143 -4.81 5.58 -14.41
C ASP A 143 -3.39 5.95 -14.86
N ALA A 144 -2.45 6.11 -13.92
CA ALA A 144 -1.07 6.51 -14.24
C ALA A 144 -0.35 5.49 -15.13
N ASP A 145 -0.43 4.21 -14.77
CA ASP A 145 0.06 3.10 -15.57
C ASP A 145 -0.60 1.77 -15.18
N ARG A 146 -0.17 0.68 -15.82
CA ARG A 146 -0.71 -0.67 -15.60
C ARG A 146 -0.57 -1.14 -14.16
N MET A 147 0.56 -0.87 -13.51
CA MET A 147 0.81 -1.32 -12.13
C MET A 147 0.01 -0.49 -11.13
N ALA A 148 -0.16 0.81 -11.37
CA ALA A 148 -1.03 1.68 -10.55
C ALA A 148 -2.51 1.29 -10.66
N ALA A 149 -2.99 0.98 -11.88
CA ALA A 149 -4.36 0.51 -12.08
C ALA A 149 -4.60 -0.86 -11.43
N TRP A 150 -3.61 -1.75 -11.54
CA TRP A 150 -3.66 -3.06 -10.90
C TRP A 150 -3.67 -2.95 -9.37
N HIS A 151 -2.83 -2.06 -8.83
CA HIS A 151 -2.81 -1.69 -7.41
C HIS A 151 -4.19 -1.27 -6.92
N ALA A 152 -4.76 -0.23 -7.53
CA ALA A 152 -6.02 0.33 -7.09
C ALA A 152 -7.19 -0.66 -7.21
N ALA A 153 -7.18 -1.53 -8.24
CA ALA A 153 -8.21 -2.54 -8.43
C ALA A 153 -8.17 -3.66 -7.37
N PHE A 154 -6.97 -4.04 -6.90
CA PHE A 154 -6.80 -5.16 -5.97
C PHE A 154 -6.34 -4.75 -4.57
N LEU A 155 -6.47 -3.47 -4.22
CA LEU A 155 -6.13 -2.92 -2.90
C LEU A 155 -6.67 -3.80 -1.76
N THR A 156 -5.74 -4.42 -1.01
CA THR A 156 -6.01 -5.38 0.06
C THR A 156 -6.17 -4.72 1.43
N GLY A 157 -5.49 -3.58 1.64
CA GLY A 157 -5.42 -2.89 2.92
C GLY A 157 -4.32 -1.82 2.89
N GLY A 158 -3.61 -1.64 3.99
CA GLY A 158 -2.52 -0.67 4.11
C GLY A 158 -2.72 0.31 5.27
N THR A 159 -1.85 1.29 5.37
CA THR A 159 -1.72 2.13 6.56
C THR A 159 -2.14 3.56 6.26
N VAL A 160 -2.94 4.16 7.15
CA VAL A 160 -3.26 5.59 7.08
C VAL A 160 -2.64 6.29 8.28
N LEU A 161 -1.95 7.40 8.03
CA LEU A 161 -1.51 8.35 9.03
C LEU A 161 -2.12 9.71 8.72
N TYR A 162 -2.95 10.24 9.60
CA TYR A 162 -3.41 11.62 9.57
C TYR A 162 -2.94 12.35 10.83
N VAL A 163 -2.30 13.51 10.63
CA VAL A 163 -1.81 14.37 11.72
C VAL A 163 -2.45 15.75 11.58
N PRO A 164 -3.25 16.19 12.57
CA PRO A 164 -3.90 17.49 12.52
C PRO A 164 -2.93 18.67 12.51
N ARG A 165 -3.46 19.83 12.13
CA ARG A 165 -2.72 21.09 12.04
C ARG A 165 -1.96 21.39 13.34
N ASN A 166 -0.69 21.76 13.21
CA ASN A 166 0.21 22.10 14.32
C ASN A 166 0.45 20.98 15.36
N VAL A 167 0.05 19.74 15.07
CA VAL A 167 0.30 18.60 15.97
C VAL A 167 1.68 18.02 15.66
N GLU A 168 2.55 18.02 16.67
CA GLU A 168 3.87 17.37 16.62
C GLU A 168 3.87 16.03 17.36
N LEU A 169 4.32 14.98 16.68
CA LEU A 169 4.58 13.65 17.23
C LEU A 169 6.07 13.52 17.57
N LYS A 170 6.38 13.30 18.85
CA LYS A 170 7.76 13.05 19.31
C LYS A 170 8.20 11.61 19.09
N ALA A 171 7.32 10.66 19.39
CA ALA A 171 7.56 9.25 19.16
C ALA A 171 7.29 8.90 17.68
N PRO A 172 8.14 8.10 17.03
CA PRO A 172 7.87 7.63 15.69
C PRO A 172 6.70 6.63 15.66
N LEU A 173 6.12 6.49 14.47
CA LEU A 173 5.12 5.46 14.16
C LEU A 173 5.75 4.38 13.29
N TYR A 174 5.23 3.16 13.39
CA TYR A 174 5.75 2.00 12.65
C TYR A 174 4.66 1.26 11.89
N SER A 175 4.94 0.95 10.63
CA SER A 175 4.08 0.16 9.75
C SER A 175 4.87 -1.04 9.22
N LEU A 176 4.37 -2.26 9.43
CA LEU A 176 4.95 -3.48 8.87
C LEU A 176 4.00 -4.09 7.82
N ILE A 177 4.53 -4.37 6.64
CA ILE A 177 3.83 -5.09 5.56
C ILE A 177 4.56 -6.41 5.31
N GLY A 178 3.90 -7.50 5.67
CA GLY A 178 4.46 -8.84 5.67
C GLY A 178 3.89 -9.73 4.57
N LEU A 179 4.73 -10.57 3.98
CA LEU A 179 4.31 -11.72 3.17
C LEU A 179 4.77 -13.01 3.83
N ASP A 180 3.83 -13.92 4.08
CA ASP A 180 4.08 -15.22 4.71
C ASP A 180 3.71 -16.39 3.80
N GLN A 181 2.50 -16.39 3.24
CA GLN A 181 2.05 -17.52 2.42
C GLN A 181 2.71 -17.54 1.04
N ALA A 182 3.08 -18.74 0.57
CA ALA A 182 3.62 -18.92 -0.76
C ALA A 182 2.59 -18.50 -1.82
N GLY A 183 3.01 -17.60 -2.72
CA GLY A 183 2.15 -17.02 -3.75
C GLY A 183 1.16 -15.97 -3.23
N ALA A 184 1.30 -15.50 -1.99
CA ALA A 184 0.49 -14.38 -1.51
C ALA A 184 0.81 -13.10 -2.29
N ALA A 185 -0.25 -12.37 -2.62
CA ALA A 185 -0.17 -11.04 -3.20
C ALA A 185 -0.71 -10.00 -2.23
N ASP A 186 0.09 -8.97 -1.98
CA ASP A 186 -0.27 -7.80 -1.21
C ASP A 186 -0.37 -6.58 -2.12
N PHE A 187 -1.43 -5.81 -1.94
CA PHE A 187 -1.71 -4.57 -2.65
C PHE A 187 -1.94 -3.42 -1.66
N SER A 188 -1.12 -3.35 -0.62
CA SER A 188 -1.27 -2.35 0.42
C SER A 188 -1.06 -0.92 -0.12
N HIS A 189 -1.81 0.02 0.45
CA HIS A 189 -1.66 1.45 0.19
C HIS A 189 -1.34 2.18 1.49
N THR A 190 -0.22 2.91 1.51
CA THR A 190 0.15 3.79 2.63
C THR A 190 -0.18 5.24 2.29
N LEU A 191 -1.14 5.82 3.02
CA LEU A 191 -1.57 7.20 2.86
C LEU A 191 -1.19 8.03 4.08
N VAL A 192 -0.30 8.99 3.89
CA VAL A 192 0.14 9.93 4.94
C VAL A 192 -0.40 11.31 4.61
N ILE A 193 -1.08 11.92 5.59
CA ILE A 193 -1.68 13.24 5.50
C ILE A 193 -1.20 14.05 6.72
N LEU A 194 -0.28 14.97 6.49
CA LEU A 194 0.11 15.97 7.47
C LEU A 194 -0.59 17.29 7.11
N GLU A 195 -1.46 17.78 7.99
CA GLU A 195 -2.00 19.13 7.87
C GLU A 195 -0.92 20.20 8.13
N ASP A 196 -1.25 21.47 7.87
CA ASP A 196 -0.30 22.58 7.99
C ASP A 196 0.41 22.59 9.37
N GLY A 197 1.73 22.77 9.37
CA GLY A 197 2.55 22.81 10.58
C GLY A 197 2.64 21.49 11.37
N ALA A 198 2.03 20.40 10.90
CA ALA A 198 2.13 19.10 11.54
C ALA A 198 3.54 18.50 11.43
N GLN A 199 3.92 17.65 12.38
CA GLN A 199 5.21 16.98 12.35
C GLN A 199 5.10 15.52 12.78
N ALA A 200 5.67 14.61 12.00
CA ALA A 200 5.68 13.19 12.31
C ALA A 200 6.88 12.45 11.69
N THR A 201 7.20 11.31 12.29
CA THR A 201 8.13 10.32 11.72
C THR A 201 7.39 9.00 11.54
N LEU A 202 7.41 8.46 10.32
CA LEU A 202 6.85 7.15 9.99
C LEU A 202 7.96 6.25 9.45
N LEU A 203 8.12 5.09 10.08
CA LEU A 203 8.97 4.01 9.61
C LEU A 203 8.07 2.94 9.01
N GLU A 204 8.32 2.59 7.76
CA GLU A 204 7.62 1.51 7.09
C GLU A 204 8.61 0.40 6.74
N GLU A 205 8.33 -0.81 7.18
CA GLU A 205 9.10 -1.99 6.85
C GLU A 205 8.26 -2.95 6.01
N THR A 206 8.88 -3.53 5.00
CA THR A 206 8.31 -4.65 4.27
C THR A 206 9.15 -5.90 4.50
N ALA A 207 8.55 -7.04 4.82
CA ALA A 207 9.31 -8.23 5.19
C ALA A 207 8.71 -9.56 4.68
N SER A 208 9.57 -10.50 4.29
CA SER A 208 9.18 -11.89 4.08
C SER A 208 9.45 -12.73 5.33
N THR A 209 8.60 -13.70 5.66
CA THR A 209 8.83 -14.60 6.82
C THR A 209 9.89 -15.66 6.58
N THR A 210 10.12 -16.01 5.31
CA THR A 210 11.01 -17.09 4.89
C THR A 210 11.84 -16.63 3.69
N SER A 211 12.96 -17.30 3.43
CA SER A 211 13.89 -16.93 2.37
C SER A 211 13.50 -17.43 0.96
N ASP A 212 12.56 -18.36 0.86
CA ASP A 212 12.31 -19.14 -0.36
C ASP A 212 10.86 -19.10 -0.88
N ARG A 213 9.91 -18.57 -0.10
CA ARG A 213 8.52 -18.47 -0.55
C ARG A 213 8.33 -17.30 -1.53
N PRO A 214 7.78 -17.54 -2.73
CA PRO A 214 7.50 -16.46 -3.67
C PRO A 214 6.38 -15.59 -3.15
N GLY A 215 6.54 -14.27 -3.31
CA GLY A 215 5.56 -13.26 -2.93
C GLY A 215 5.38 -12.20 -4.00
N LEU A 216 4.26 -11.51 -3.99
CA LEU A 216 4.01 -10.35 -4.83
C LEU A 216 3.57 -9.18 -3.96
N HIS A 217 4.30 -8.07 -4.04
CA HIS A 217 3.85 -6.80 -3.50
C HIS A 217 3.70 -5.83 -4.66
N VAL A 218 2.49 -5.31 -4.84
CA VAL A 218 2.19 -4.24 -5.80
C VAL A 218 1.59 -3.12 -4.97
N GLY A 219 2.39 -2.17 -4.49
CA GLY A 219 1.98 -1.19 -3.48
C GLY A 219 1.90 0.25 -3.96
N ALA A 220 1.32 1.11 -3.14
CA ALA A 220 1.37 2.56 -3.35
C ALA A 220 1.61 3.32 -2.05
N VAL A 221 2.37 4.41 -2.13
CA VAL A 221 2.61 5.34 -1.03
C VAL A 221 2.28 6.77 -1.47
N GLU A 222 1.39 7.42 -0.73
CA GLU A 222 0.99 8.81 -0.93
C GLU A 222 1.37 9.65 0.28
N LEU A 223 2.27 10.62 0.10
CA LEU A 223 2.75 11.49 1.17
C LEU A 223 2.25 12.92 0.93
N LEU A 224 1.14 13.29 1.56
CA LEU A 224 0.51 14.60 1.44
C LEU A 224 0.97 15.48 2.62
N VAL A 225 1.89 16.42 2.35
CA VAL A 225 2.56 17.23 3.38
C VAL A 225 2.11 18.69 3.24
N GLY A 226 1.30 19.15 4.19
CA GLY A 226 0.73 20.50 4.29
C GLY A 226 1.76 21.60 4.53
N GLN A 227 1.33 22.87 4.47
CA GLN A 227 2.24 24.01 4.52
C GLN A 227 3.00 24.07 5.83
N GLY A 228 4.33 24.27 5.77
CA GLY A 228 5.17 24.29 6.98
C GLY A 228 5.25 22.97 7.75
N ALA A 229 4.63 21.89 7.25
CA ALA A 229 4.65 20.58 7.90
C ALA A 229 5.96 19.85 7.63
N ARG A 230 6.32 18.91 8.53
CA ARG A 230 7.56 18.13 8.43
C ARG A 230 7.28 16.65 8.58
N LEU A 231 7.46 15.90 7.49
CA LEU A 231 7.42 14.45 7.52
C LEU A 231 8.83 13.91 7.45
N ARG A 232 9.16 12.94 8.30
CA ARG A 232 10.27 12.02 8.07
C ARG A 232 9.69 10.66 7.75
N TYR A 233 9.79 10.25 6.49
CA TYR A 233 9.38 8.92 6.05
C TYR A 233 10.62 8.07 5.78
N VAL A 234 10.68 6.88 6.39
CA VAL A 234 11.79 5.94 6.21
C VAL A 234 11.19 4.61 5.78
N GLN A 235 11.64 4.09 4.64
CA GLN A 235 11.21 2.79 4.17
C GLN A 235 12.37 1.78 4.23
N LEU A 236 12.11 0.63 4.84
CA LEU A 236 13.02 -0.50 4.92
C LEU A 236 12.45 -1.67 4.13
N GLN A 237 13.19 -2.12 3.13
CA GLN A 237 12.78 -3.24 2.28
C GLN A 237 13.57 -4.50 2.64
N ASN A 238 12.91 -5.44 3.32
CA ASN A 238 13.46 -6.71 3.79
C ASN A 238 12.73 -7.92 3.15
N TRP A 239 12.52 -7.86 1.84
CA TRP A 239 11.96 -8.98 1.08
C TRP A 239 12.99 -10.09 0.84
N ASN A 240 12.51 -11.32 0.72
CA ASN A 240 13.32 -12.42 0.22
C ASN A 240 13.60 -12.30 -1.30
N GLN A 241 14.48 -13.15 -1.81
CA GLN A 241 14.88 -13.14 -3.24
C GLN A 241 13.79 -13.65 -4.20
N GLN A 242 12.69 -14.19 -3.69
CA GLN A 242 11.59 -14.76 -4.47
C GLN A 242 10.39 -13.80 -4.56
N THR A 243 10.49 -12.61 -3.99
CA THR A 243 9.42 -11.61 -3.96
C THR A 243 9.56 -10.63 -5.13
N PHE A 244 8.48 -10.44 -5.88
CA PHE A 244 8.36 -9.35 -6.84
C PHE A 244 7.78 -8.12 -6.14
N HIS A 245 8.45 -6.98 -6.27
CA HIS A 245 8.00 -5.71 -5.71
C HIS A 245 7.82 -4.69 -6.84
N PHE A 246 6.59 -4.23 -7.01
CA PHE A 246 6.23 -3.08 -7.84
C PHE A 246 5.62 -2.05 -6.91
N ALA A 247 6.05 -0.79 -6.97
CA ALA A 247 5.44 0.23 -6.15
C ALA A 247 5.50 1.61 -6.78
N HIS A 248 4.47 2.41 -6.50
CA HIS A 248 4.45 3.84 -6.77
C HIS A 248 4.56 4.62 -5.48
N GLN A 249 5.43 5.61 -5.45
CA GLN A 249 5.57 6.48 -4.29
C GLN A 249 5.53 7.93 -4.77
N MET A 250 4.61 8.71 -4.22
CA MET A 250 4.42 10.10 -4.62
C MET A 250 4.27 11.00 -3.40
N GLY A 251 5.12 12.02 -3.33
CA GLY A 251 5.03 13.09 -2.34
C GLY A 251 4.43 14.36 -2.93
N ARG A 252 3.45 14.95 -2.25
CA ARG A 252 2.96 16.31 -2.50
C ARG A 252 3.38 17.20 -1.34
N VAL A 253 4.40 18.01 -1.58
CA VAL A 253 5.02 18.87 -0.56
C VAL A 253 4.58 20.31 -0.79
N ALA A 254 3.85 20.87 0.17
CA ALA A 254 3.38 22.23 0.09
C ALA A 254 4.49 23.25 0.41
N ARG A 255 4.15 24.54 0.32
CA ARG A 255 5.06 25.64 0.62
C ARG A 255 5.65 25.51 2.04
N ASP A 256 6.94 25.77 2.17
CA ASP A 256 7.69 25.77 3.43
C ASP A 256 7.67 24.43 4.19
N ALA A 257 7.20 23.36 3.56
CA ALA A 257 7.16 22.01 4.11
C ALA A 257 8.45 21.23 3.82
N SER A 258 8.72 20.18 4.60
CA SER A 258 9.86 19.28 4.41
C SER A 258 9.45 17.82 4.43
N LEU A 259 9.98 17.04 3.50
CA LEU A 259 9.86 15.58 3.39
C LEU A 259 11.26 14.97 3.28
#